data_AF-W9S4A3-F1
#
_entry.id   AF-W9S4A3-F1
#
_cell.length_a   1.000
_cell.length_b   1.000
_cell.length_c   1.000
_cell.angle_alpha   90.00
_cell.angle_beta   90.00
_cell.angle_gamma   90.00
#
_symmetry.space_group_name_H-M   'P 1'
#
loop_
_entity.id
_entity.type
_entity.pdbx_description
1 polymer ?
#
loop_
_entity_poly.entity_id
_entity_poly.type
_entity_poly.pdbx_seq_one_letter_code
_entity_poly.pdbx_strand_id
1 'polypeptide(L)'
;MSPKNKRSNLVERSSGIVHVPAPVQCIARRSADYQLPIWQFDYIQSLNSKYTGEECVTRISKVMEDVKVMLEVANPLAQVDHIDMLQRLGISYHFEHEIKGILKGLHRRLVHNHTLRKNNLYATALEFRLLREHGFCVEQVSHALELPLHWRMRRLEARWFIDVYEKKPHMNSVILELAKLDFNMVQSMHQEDLKYASTWWKDSGLGEELKFC
;
A
#
# COMPACT_ATOMS: atom_id res chain seq x y z
N MET A 1 -55.17 82.77 47.59
CA MET A 1 -54.25 82.30 48.65
C MET A 1 -54.49 80.81 48.84
N SER A 2 -53.43 80.00 48.79
CA SER A 2 -53.37 78.54 49.07
C SER A 2 -54.05 78.15 50.41
N PRO A 3 -54.34 76.86 50.74
CA PRO A 3 -53.66 75.65 50.26
C PRO A 3 -54.48 74.34 50.06
N LYS A 4 -53.82 73.49 49.27
CA LYS A 4 -53.76 72.01 49.20
C LYS A 4 -54.40 71.20 50.34
N ASN A 5 -55.21 70.22 49.97
CA ASN A 5 -55.21 68.89 50.60
C ASN A 5 -55.87 67.84 49.69
N LYS A 6 -55.13 66.86 49.16
CA LYS A 6 -55.71 65.59 48.66
C LYS A 6 -54.72 64.44 48.81
N ARG A 7 -54.99 63.67 49.87
CA ARG A 7 -54.93 62.20 50.04
C ARG A 7 -53.78 61.42 49.41
N SER A 8 -52.93 60.92 50.31
CA SER A 8 -52.24 59.63 50.22
C SER A 8 -53.21 58.48 49.94
N ASN A 9 -52.79 57.52 49.11
CA ASN A 9 -53.23 56.13 49.17
C ASN A 9 -52.10 55.22 48.68
N LEU A 10 -51.90 54.13 49.44
CA LEU A 10 -50.96 53.05 49.21
C LEU A 10 -51.15 52.39 47.84
N VAL A 11 -50.06 52.02 47.17
CA VAL A 11 -50.05 50.94 46.19
C VAL A 11 -48.84 50.03 46.47
N GLU A 12 -49.13 48.74 46.43
CA GLU A 12 -48.40 47.59 46.93
C GLU A 12 -47.05 47.34 46.23
N ARG A 13 -46.10 46.78 46.96
CA ARG A 13 -44.82 46.27 46.44
C ARG A 13 -45.06 44.98 45.66
N SER A 14 -44.88 45.00 44.34
CA SER A 14 -44.72 43.80 43.53
C SER A 14 -43.23 43.44 43.42
N SER A 15 -42.82 42.40 44.13
CA SER A 15 -41.51 41.76 43.95
C SER A 15 -41.55 40.88 42.70
N GLY A 16 -41.17 41.43 41.55
CA GLY A 16 -40.96 40.66 40.33
C GLY A 16 -39.71 39.80 40.46
N ILE A 17 -39.87 38.47 40.42
CA ILE A 17 -38.75 37.53 40.28
C ILE A 17 -38.21 37.66 38.86
N VAL A 18 -37.04 38.25 38.71
CA VAL A 18 -36.28 38.22 37.45
C VAL A 18 -35.69 36.82 37.32
N HIS A 19 -36.22 36.01 36.40
CA HIS A 19 -35.59 34.74 36.04
C HIS A 19 -34.35 35.04 35.20
N VAL A 20 -33.18 34.98 35.84
CA VAL A 20 -31.90 34.98 35.15
C VAL A 20 -31.72 33.61 34.50
N PRO A 21 -31.55 33.49 33.17
CA PRO A 21 -31.28 32.20 32.56
C PRO A 21 -29.92 31.68 33.03
N ALA A 22 -29.86 30.40 33.39
CA ALA A 22 -28.64 29.76 33.84
C ALA A 22 -27.52 29.93 32.78
N PRO A 23 -26.25 30.14 33.21
CA PRO A 23 -25.14 30.24 32.28
C PRO A 23 -25.07 28.96 31.45
N VAL A 24 -25.03 29.11 30.13
CA VAL A 24 -24.82 27.99 29.21
C VAL A 24 -23.49 27.34 29.59
N GLN A 25 -23.56 26.16 30.18
CA GLN A 25 -22.37 25.43 30.59
C GLN A 25 -21.63 25.01 29.32
N CYS A 26 -20.45 25.59 29.10
CA CYS A 26 -19.58 25.20 28.00
C CYS A 26 -19.27 23.71 28.16
N ILE A 27 -19.75 22.87 27.25
CA ILE A 27 -19.38 21.45 27.22
C ILE A 27 -17.90 21.41 26.84
N ALA A 28 -17.02 21.19 27.82
CA ALA A 28 -15.63 20.85 27.54
C ALA A 28 -15.64 19.50 26.80
N ARG A 29 -15.31 19.53 25.51
CA ARG A 29 -15.11 18.30 24.73
C ARG A 29 -13.80 17.65 25.17
N ARG A 30 -13.74 16.32 25.03
CA ARG A 30 -12.51 15.56 25.27
C ARG A 30 -11.67 15.61 23.99
N SER A 31 -10.48 16.19 24.06
CA SER A 31 -9.45 16.00 23.04
C SER A 31 -8.72 14.68 23.24
N ALA A 32 -8.31 14.06 22.13
CA ALA A 32 -7.45 12.88 22.14
C ALA A 32 -5.95 13.22 21.98
N ASP A 33 -5.60 14.52 21.99
CA ASP A 33 -4.23 15.03 21.86
C ASP A 33 -3.47 14.46 20.63
N TYR A 34 -4.14 14.52 19.48
CA TYR A 34 -3.56 14.04 18.22
C TYR A 34 -2.34 14.87 17.81
N GLN A 35 -1.27 14.17 17.42
CA GLN A 35 -0.05 14.78 16.91
C GLN A 35 -0.24 15.31 15.49
N LEU A 36 0.52 16.36 15.16
CA LEU A 36 0.52 16.95 13.83
C LEU A 36 1.06 15.98 12.76
N PRO A 37 0.68 16.15 11.49
CA PRO A 37 1.21 15.36 10.39
C PRO A 37 2.75 15.41 10.34
N ILE A 38 3.37 14.23 10.18
CA ILE A 38 4.83 14.09 10.05
C ILE A 38 5.36 14.85 8.83
N TRP A 39 4.57 14.87 7.74
CA TRP A 39 4.91 15.58 6.50
C TRP A 39 4.03 16.80 6.31
N GLN A 40 4.69 17.92 6.01
CA GLN A 40 4.02 19.19 5.71
C GLN A 40 3.54 19.23 4.26
N PHE A 41 2.50 20.03 4.00
CA PHE A 41 1.93 20.19 2.67
C PHE A 41 2.98 20.63 1.63
N ASP A 42 3.77 21.66 1.95
CA ASP A 42 4.79 22.19 1.04
C ASP A 42 5.87 21.15 0.71
N TYR A 43 6.21 20.29 1.70
CA TYR A 43 7.14 19.19 1.48
C TYR A 43 6.56 18.17 0.48
N ILE A 44 5.30 17.75 0.66
CA ILE A 44 4.63 16.81 -0.25
C ILE A 44 4.55 17.38 -1.67
N GLN A 45 4.17 18.65 -1.82
CA GLN A 45 4.10 19.31 -3.13
C GLN A 45 5.46 19.47 -3.80
N SER A 46 6.52 19.66 -3.02
CA SER A 46 7.89 19.77 -3.52
C SER A 46 8.51 18.45 -3.99
N LEU A 47 7.87 17.29 -3.71
CA LEU A 47 8.39 15.99 -4.11
C LEU A 47 8.58 15.95 -5.62
N ASN A 48 9.76 15.57 -6.08
CA ASN A 48 10.06 15.41 -7.48
C ASN A 48 10.73 14.06 -7.72
N SER A 49 10.31 13.39 -8.78
CA SER A 49 10.85 12.10 -9.18
C SER A 49 11.39 12.19 -10.59
N LYS A 50 12.59 11.65 -10.77
CA LYS A 50 13.24 11.52 -12.08
C LYS A 50 12.64 10.40 -12.96
N TYR A 51 11.62 9.69 -12.47
CA TYR A 51 11.05 8.50 -13.11
C TYR A 51 9.72 8.74 -13.83
N THR A 52 9.41 10.00 -14.19
CA THR A 52 8.15 10.43 -14.83
C THR A 52 8.23 10.58 -16.36
N GLY A 53 9.40 10.34 -16.97
CA GLY A 53 9.62 10.58 -18.41
C GLY A 53 9.42 9.37 -19.34
N GLU A 54 9.18 9.64 -20.62
CA GLU A 54 9.10 8.64 -21.69
C GLU A 54 10.35 7.76 -21.80
N GLU A 55 11.52 8.28 -21.41
CA GLU A 55 12.76 7.52 -21.35
C GLU A 55 12.65 6.34 -20.37
N CYS A 56 12.01 6.53 -19.22
CA CYS A 56 11.81 5.45 -18.25
C CYS A 56 10.87 4.37 -18.79
N VAL A 57 9.82 4.77 -19.53
CA VAL A 57 8.88 3.85 -20.17
C VAL A 57 9.55 3.04 -21.28
N THR A 58 10.37 3.70 -22.10
CA THR A 58 11.16 3.02 -23.14
C THR A 58 12.15 2.04 -22.52
N ARG A 59 12.84 2.45 -21.45
CA ARG A 59 13.82 1.61 -20.77
C ARG A 59 13.19 0.41 -20.09
N ILE A 60 12.08 0.59 -19.37
CA ILE A 60 11.41 -0.54 -18.70
C ILE A 60 10.89 -1.54 -19.72
N SER A 61 10.34 -1.08 -20.84
CA SER A 61 9.85 -1.94 -21.92
C SER A 61 10.98 -2.81 -22.50
N LYS A 62 12.16 -2.22 -22.71
CA LYS A 62 13.33 -2.96 -23.18
C LYS A 62 13.77 -4.03 -22.17
N VAL A 63 13.92 -3.67 -20.90
CA VAL A 63 14.37 -4.60 -19.86
C VAL A 63 13.33 -5.71 -19.64
N MET A 64 12.03 -5.39 -19.75
CA MET A 64 10.97 -6.39 -19.69
C MET A 64 11.13 -7.44 -20.79
N GLU A 65 11.42 -7.02 -22.03
CA GLU A 65 11.66 -7.96 -23.13
C GLU A 65 12.88 -8.85 -22.88
N ASP A 66 13.98 -8.27 -22.36
CA ASP A 66 15.18 -9.05 -22.01
C ASP A 66 14.86 -10.13 -20.94
N VAL A 67 14.02 -9.79 -19.94
CA VAL A 67 13.56 -10.78 -18.94
C VAL A 67 12.67 -11.85 -19.56
N LYS A 68 11.81 -11.50 -20.53
CA LYS A 68 10.96 -12.49 -21.24
C LYS A 68 11.80 -13.50 -22.01
N VAL A 69 12.73 -13.01 -22.84
CA VAL A 69 13.63 -13.87 -23.61
C VAL A 69 14.42 -14.79 -22.69
N MET A 70 14.90 -14.25 -21.56
CA MET A 70 15.61 -15.04 -20.55
C MET A 70 14.74 -16.12 -19.90
N LEU A 71 13.45 -15.85 -19.65
CA LEU A 71 12.52 -16.86 -19.14
C LEU A 71 12.25 -17.96 -20.18
N GLU A 72 12.20 -17.64 -21.47
CA GLU A 72 11.95 -18.61 -22.54
C GLU A 72 13.16 -19.52 -22.80
N VAL A 73 14.37 -18.97 -22.82
CA VAL A 73 15.61 -19.70 -23.14
C VAL A 73 16.13 -20.53 -21.95
N ALA A 74 15.79 -20.15 -20.72
CA ALA A 74 16.29 -20.81 -19.52
C ALA A 74 15.87 -22.29 -19.40
N ASN A 75 16.74 -23.09 -18.77
CA ASN A 75 16.41 -24.47 -18.42
C ASN A 75 15.28 -24.52 -17.37
N PRO A 76 14.54 -25.64 -17.25
CA PRO A 76 13.38 -25.73 -16.35
C PRO A 76 13.67 -25.40 -14.88
N LEU A 77 14.89 -25.64 -14.40
CA LEU A 77 15.29 -25.34 -13.02
C LEU A 77 15.55 -23.83 -12.83
N ALA A 78 16.27 -23.22 -13.76
CA ALA A 78 16.53 -21.78 -13.77
C ALA A 78 15.26 -20.96 -14.00
N GLN A 79 14.31 -21.46 -14.81
CA GLN A 79 12.99 -20.86 -14.97
C GLN A 79 12.26 -20.72 -13.63
N VAL A 80 12.26 -21.80 -12.85
CA VAL A 80 11.64 -21.84 -11.52
C VAL A 80 12.31 -20.86 -10.55
N ASP A 81 13.64 -20.80 -10.54
CA ASP A 81 14.40 -19.85 -9.71
C ASP A 81 14.13 -18.39 -10.12
N HIS A 82 14.07 -18.10 -11.42
CA HIS A 82 13.73 -16.78 -11.93
C HIS A 82 12.31 -16.37 -11.53
N ILE A 83 11.33 -17.27 -11.61
CA ILE A 83 9.96 -17.00 -11.18
C ILE A 83 9.93 -16.64 -9.69
N ASP A 84 10.64 -17.39 -8.83
CA ASP A 84 10.74 -17.06 -7.41
C ASP A 84 11.31 -15.65 -7.19
N MET A 85 12.36 -15.29 -7.93
CA MET A 85 12.95 -13.95 -7.81
C MET A 85 11.97 -12.86 -8.25
N LEU A 86 11.27 -13.04 -9.38
CA LEU A 86 10.29 -12.06 -9.88
C LEU A 86 9.14 -11.84 -8.88
N GLN A 87 8.65 -12.92 -8.25
CA GLN A 87 7.60 -12.84 -7.24
C GLN A 87 8.07 -12.10 -5.99
N ARG A 88 9.25 -12.46 -5.47
CA ARG A 88 9.81 -11.85 -4.25
C ARG A 88 10.21 -10.39 -4.44
N LEU A 89 10.61 -10.02 -5.65
CA LEU A 89 10.88 -8.63 -6.04
C LEU A 89 9.61 -7.84 -6.36
N GLY A 90 8.44 -8.49 -6.38
CA GLY A 90 7.15 -7.85 -6.58
C GLY A 90 6.86 -7.44 -8.03
N ILE A 91 7.57 -8.00 -9.01
CA ILE A 91 7.45 -7.67 -10.44
C ILE A 91 6.83 -8.79 -11.28
N SER A 92 6.35 -9.86 -10.64
CA SER A 92 5.75 -11.02 -11.34
C SER A 92 4.46 -10.67 -12.10
N TYR A 93 3.79 -9.58 -11.75
CA TYR A 93 2.54 -9.15 -12.38
C TYR A 93 2.71 -8.73 -13.85
N HIS A 94 3.93 -8.39 -14.27
CA HIS A 94 4.26 -8.08 -15.66
C HIS A 94 4.38 -9.32 -16.56
N PHE A 95 4.46 -10.51 -15.96
CA PHE A 95 4.78 -11.77 -16.64
C PHE A 95 3.77 -12.88 -16.34
N GLU A 96 2.55 -12.55 -15.93
CA GLU A 96 1.57 -13.55 -15.49
C GLU A 96 1.30 -14.63 -16.54
N HIS A 97 1.27 -14.26 -17.82
CA HIS A 97 1.04 -15.18 -18.92
C HIS A 97 2.21 -16.15 -19.11
N GLU A 98 3.43 -15.61 -19.11
CA GLU A 98 4.69 -16.34 -19.25
C GLU A 98 4.87 -17.31 -18.08
N ILE A 99 4.66 -16.84 -16.84
CA ILE A 99 4.74 -17.65 -15.62
C ILE A 99 3.72 -18.79 -15.67
N LYS A 100 2.45 -18.50 -16.02
CA LYS A 100 1.41 -19.51 -16.15
C LYS A 100 1.72 -20.54 -17.23
N GLY A 101 2.33 -20.10 -18.34
CA GLY A 101 2.80 -20.96 -19.43
C GLY A 101 3.87 -21.94 -18.97
N ILE A 102 4.91 -21.43 -18.30
CA ILE A 102 6.02 -22.22 -17.75
C ILE A 102 5.51 -23.24 -16.73
N LEU A 103 4.67 -22.82 -15.78
CA LEU A 103 4.11 -23.71 -14.76
C LEU A 103 3.24 -24.82 -15.35
N LYS A 104 2.42 -24.52 -16.36
CA LYS A 104 1.67 -25.55 -17.11
C LYS A 104 2.59 -26.52 -17.84
N GLY A 105 3.66 -26.01 -18.46
CA GLY A 105 4.67 -26.82 -19.15
C GLY A 105 5.41 -27.76 -18.20
N LEU A 106 5.80 -27.26 -17.04
CA LEU A 106 6.38 -28.06 -15.95
C LEU A 106 5.41 -29.13 -15.49
N HIS A 107 4.19 -28.75 -15.12
CA HIS A 107 3.17 -29.68 -14.63
C HIS A 107 2.94 -30.85 -15.60
N ARG A 108 2.81 -30.57 -16.90
CA ARG A 108 2.68 -31.62 -17.93
C ARG A 108 3.87 -32.57 -17.95
N ARG A 109 5.10 -32.05 -17.90
CA ARG A 109 6.33 -32.87 -17.87
C ARG A 109 6.38 -33.77 -16.65
N LEU A 110 5.89 -33.30 -15.52
CA LEU A 110 5.91 -34.01 -14.23
C LEU A 110 4.87 -35.12 -14.15
N VAL A 111 3.67 -34.87 -14.68
CA VAL A 111 2.63 -35.90 -14.82
C VAL A 111 3.10 -37.02 -15.77
N HIS A 112 3.95 -36.72 -16.74
CA HIS A 112 4.46 -37.70 -17.71
C HIS A 112 5.82 -38.35 -17.31
N ASN A 113 6.64 -37.71 -16.47
CA ASN A 113 7.89 -38.28 -15.95
C ASN A 113 7.70 -38.81 -14.53
N HIS A 114 7.29 -40.08 -14.41
CA HIS A 114 7.22 -40.81 -13.13
C HIS A 114 8.59 -40.87 -12.40
N THR A 115 9.70 -40.56 -13.08
CA THR A 115 11.08 -40.61 -12.58
C THR A 115 11.50 -39.38 -11.77
N LEU A 116 10.97 -38.18 -12.06
CA LEU A 116 11.35 -36.92 -11.38
C LEU A 116 10.79 -36.81 -9.96
N ARG A 117 9.64 -37.46 -9.67
CA ARG A 117 9.07 -37.52 -8.30
C ARG A 117 9.97 -38.22 -7.29
N LYS A 118 10.93 -39.07 -7.72
CA LYS A 118 11.61 -39.98 -6.80
C LYS A 118 12.88 -39.44 -6.15
N ASN A 119 13.56 -38.42 -6.71
CA ASN A 119 14.99 -38.22 -6.37
C ASN A 119 15.43 -36.85 -5.84
N ASN A 120 14.58 -35.82 -5.73
CA ASN A 120 15.02 -34.53 -5.13
C ASN A 120 13.91 -33.83 -4.33
N LEU A 121 13.99 -33.93 -3.00
CA LEU A 121 13.09 -33.31 -2.04
C LEU A 121 12.98 -31.79 -2.23
N TYR A 122 14.09 -31.11 -2.58
CA TYR A 122 14.11 -29.66 -2.80
C TYR A 122 13.33 -29.27 -4.05
N ALA A 123 13.55 -29.97 -5.17
CA ALA A 123 12.84 -29.70 -6.42
C ALA A 123 11.33 -29.95 -6.26
N THR A 124 10.96 -31.04 -5.59
CA THR A 124 9.56 -31.34 -5.28
C THR A 124 8.96 -30.28 -4.35
N ALA A 125 9.61 -29.90 -3.25
CA ALA A 125 9.05 -28.91 -2.32
C ALA A 125 8.88 -27.52 -2.97
N LEU A 126 9.84 -27.09 -3.79
CA LEU A 126 9.81 -25.79 -4.49
C LEU A 126 8.69 -25.74 -5.53
N GLU A 127 8.56 -26.80 -6.31
CA GLU A 127 7.50 -26.97 -7.30
C GLU A 127 6.10 -26.99 -6.65
N PHE A 128 5.95 -27.72 -5.54
CA PHE A 128 4.70 -27.77 -4.76
C PHE A 128 4.28 -26.37 -4.26
N ARG A 129 5.24 -25.59 -3.75
CA ARG A 129 4.98 -24.21 -3.31
C ARG A 129 4.48 -23.34 -4.46
N LEU A 130 5.15 -23.38 -5.61
CA LEU A 130 4.80 -22.56 -6.78
C LEU A 130 3.47 -22.93 -7.41
N LEU A 131 3.12 -24.22 -7.46
CA LEU A 131 1.82 -24.68 -7.94
C LEU A 131 0.69 -24.18 -7.03
N ARG A 132 0.85 -24.27 -5.71
CA ARG A 132 -0.13 -23.75 -4.73
C ARG A 132 -0.34 -22.24 -4.88
N GLU A 133 0.74 -21.49 -5.06
CA GLU A 133 0.71 -20.03 -5.15
C GLU A 133 -0.03 -19.51 -6.39
N HIS A 134 -0.02 -20.29 -7.48
CA HIS A 134 -0.70 -19.97 -8.74
C HIS A 134 -2.07 -20.66 -8.89
N GLY A 135 -2.62 -21.23 -7.81
CA GLY A 135 -3.95 -21.82 -7.79
C GLY A 135 -4.08 -23.20 -8.45
N PHE A 136 -2.96 -23.91 -8.66
CA PHE A 136 -3.02 -25.32 -9.04
C PHE A 136 -3.29 -26.16 -7.78
N CYS A 137 -4.35 -26.98 -7.82
CA CYS A 137 -4.82 -27.74 -6.67
C CYS A 137 -3.80 -28.83 -6.29
N VAL A 138 -3.11 -28.65 -5.16
CA VAL A 138 -2.29 -29.69 -4.51
C VAL A 138 -2.97 -30.01 -3.19
N GLU A 139 -3.87 -31.00 -3.22
CA GLU A 139 -4.93 -31.24 -2.21
C GLU A 139 -4.46 -31.57 -0.78
N GLN A 140 -3.16 -31.62 -0.47
CA GLN A 140 -2.67 -32.15 0.81
C GLN A 140 -2.06 -31.15 1.80
N VAL A 141 -1.95 -29.85 1.48
CA VAL A 141 -1.32 -28.87 2.40
C VAL A 141 -2.05 -27.53 2.41
N SER A 142 -3.33 -27.51 2.02
CA SER A 142 -4.17 -26.29 2.07
C SER A 142 -4.30 -25.73 3.49
N HIS A 143 -4.20 -26.57 4.52
CA HIS A 143 -4.48 -26.16 5.90
C HIS A 143 -3.25 -25.76 6.75
N ALA A 144 -2.01 -26.09 6.36
CA ALA A 144 -0.87 -25.98 7.28
C ALA A 144 -0.12 -24.63 7.27
N LEU A 145 -0.36 -23.72 6.32
CA LEU A 145 0.45 -22.50 6.14
C LEU A 145 -0.36 -21.27 5.65
N GLU A 146 -1.55 -21.02 6.19
CA GLU A 146 -2.30 -19.79 5.88
C GLU A 146 -1.65 -18.54 6.50
N LEU A 147 -0.63 -18.02 5.83
CA LEU A 147 -0.37 -16.59 5.72
C LEU A 147 -0.13 -16.28 4.24
N PRO A 148 -1.15 -15.85 3.50
CA PRO A 148 -1.03 -15.60 2.08
C PRO A 148 -0.12 -14.40 1.77
N LEU A 149 0.73 -14.50 0.74
CA LEU A 149 1.54 -13.37 0.23
C LEU A 149 0.70 -12.16 -0.22
N HIS A 150 -0.61 -12.32 -0.42
CA HIS A 150 -1.53 -11.22 -0.72
C HIS A 150 -1.98 -10.42 0.53
N TRP A 151 -1.70 -10.91 1.75
CA TRP A 151 -1.94 -10.17 3.02
C TRP A 151 -0.70 -9.43 3.52
N ARG A 152 0.44 -9.58 2.84
CA ARG A 152 1.66 -8.80 3.08
C ARG A 152 1.67 -7.58 2.18
N MET A 153 2.14 -6.44 2.69
CA MET A 153 2.36 -5.23 1.91
C MET A 153 3.47 -5.50 0.88
N ARG A 154 3.11 -6.02 -0.29
CA ARG A 154 4.05 -6.46 -1.34
C ARG A 154 5.14 -5.43 -1.64
N ARG A 155 4.79 -4.13 -1.60
CA ARG A 155 5.73 -3.03 -1.86
C ARG A 155 6.78 -2.82 -0.76
N LEU A 156 6.43 -3.00 0.51
CA LEU A 156 7.37 -2.88 1.63
C LEU A 156 8.36 -4.05 1.64
N GLU A 157 7.85 -5.26 1.40
CA GLU A 157 8.71 -6.45 1.29
C GLU A 157 9.59 -6.42 0.05
N ALA A 158 9.07 -5.95 -1.10
CA ALA A 158 9.84 -5.79 -2.32
C ALA A 158 11.05 -4.85 -2.12
N ARG A 159 10.88 -3.72 -1.41
CA ARG A 159 12.00 -2.80 -1.16
C ARG A 159 13.13 -3.45 -0.37
N TRP A 160 12.79 -4.10 0.74
CA TRP A 160 13.75 -4.84 1.56
C TRP A 160 14.42 -5.95 0.74
N PHE A 161 13.64 -6.69 -0.05
CA PHE A 161 14.16 -7.80 -0.82
C PHE A 161 15.06 -7.37 -1.99
N ILE A 162 14.79 -6.22 -2.63
CA ILE A 162 15.69 -5.62 -3.63
C ILE A 162 17.08 -5.41 -3.03
N ASP A 163 17.17 -4.83 -1.82
CA ASP A 163 18.45 -4.55 -1.16
C ASP A 163 19.19 -5.83 -0.74
N VAL A 164 18.46 -6.89 -0.39
CA VAL A 164 19.04 -8.21 -0.09
C VAL A 164 19.51 -8.90 -1.37
N TYR A 165 18.71 -8.86 -2.43
CA TYR A 165 19.00 -9.50 -3.71
C TYR A 165 20.22 -8.89 -4.40
N GLU A 166 20.37 -7.56 -4.31
CA GLU A 166 21.54 -6.84 -4.80
C GLU A 166 22.87 -7.31 -4.18
N LYS A 167 22.83 -7.79 -2.93
CA LYS A 167 24.03 -8.26 -2.21
C LYS A 167 24.35 -9.74 -2.46
N LYS A 168 23.50 -10.47 -3.19
CA LYS A 168 23.73 -11.90 -3.42
C LYS A 168 24.85 -12.13 -4.44
N PRO A 169 25.68 -13.17 -4.25
CA PRO A 169 26.59 -13.60 -5.30
C PRO A 169 25.80 -14.10 -6.51
N HIS A 170 26.26 -13.77 -7.72
CA HIS A 170 25.63 -14.17 -8.98
C HIS A 170 24.16 -13.70 -9.14
N MET A 171 23.82 -12.52 -8.61
CA MET A 171 22.48 -11.96 -8.84
C MET A 171 22.27 -11.69 -10.33
N ASN A 172 21.05 -11.91 -10.80
CA ASN A 172 20.69 -11.56 -12.16
C ASN A 172 20.50 -10.04 -12.28
N SER A 173 21.40 -9.37 -13.01
CA SER A 173 21.39 -7.92 -13.16
C SER A 173 20.17 -7.39 -13.90
N VAL A 174 19.65 -8.14 -14.88
CA VAL A 174 18.47 -7.75 -15.68
C VAL A 174 17.22 -7.74 -14.80
N ILE A 175 17.03 -8.79 -14.00
CA ILE A 175 15.92 -8.87 -13.03
C ILE A 175 16.04 -7.76 -11.98
N LEU A 176 17.25 -7.52 -11.46
CA LEU A 176 17.47 -6.47 -10.45
C LEU A 176 17.21 -5.08 -11.03
N GLU A 177 17.65 -4.82 -12.26
CA GLU A 177 17.40 -3.56 -12.95
C GLU A 177 15.90 -3.33 -13.14
N LEU A 178 15.17 -4.35 -13.60
CA LEU A 178 13.72 -4.28 -13.75
C LEU A 178 13.04 -3.96 -12.41
N ALA A 179 13.41 -4.68 -11.35
CA ALA A 179 12.84 -4.47 -10.02
C ALA A 179 13.07 -3.06 -9.49
N LYS A 180 14.28 -2.51 -9.67
CA LYS A 180 14.60 -1.13 -9.26
C LYS A 180 13.85 -0.11 -10.11
N LEU A 181 13.75 -0.33 -11.42
CA LEU A 181 13.09 0.61 -12.31
C LEU A 181 11.58 0.64 -12.04
N ASP A 182 10.94 -0.52 -11.94
CA ASP A 182 9.53 -0.67 -11.61
C ASP A 182 9.19 -0.02 -10.27
N PHE A 183 9.97 -0.34 -9.22
CA PHE A 183 9.76 0.23 -7.90
C PHE A 183 9.76 1.76 -7.93
N ASN A 184 10.76 2.36 -8.58
CA ASN A 184 10.91 3.81 -8.63
C ASN A 184 9.85 4.48 -9.51
N MET A 185 9.48 3.87 -10.65
CA MET A 185 8.39 4.39 -11.49
C MET A 185 7.07 4.39 -10.73
N VAL A 186 6.76 3.30 -10.02
CA VAL A 186 5.52 3.28 -9.26
C VAL A 186 5.57 4.18 -8.03
N GLN A 187 6.73 4.31 -7.36
CA GLN A 187 6.91 5.30 -6.31
C GLN A 187 6.63 6.71 -6.83
N SER A 188 7.09 7.01 -8.05
CA SER A 188 6.81 8.27 -8.73
C SER A 188 5.31 8.52 -8.90
N MET A 189 4.56 7.51 -9.34
CA MET A 189 3.11 7.60 -9.48
C MET A 189 2.43 7.85 -8.12
N HIS A 190 2.85 7.14 -7.07
CA HIS A 190 2.32 7.37 -5.72
C HIS A 190 2.64 8.76 -5.18
N GLN A 191 3.77 9.37 -5.56
CA GLN A 191 4.08 10.75 -5.19
C GLN A 191 3.10 11.73 -5.85
N GLU A 192 2.75 11.53 -7.12
CA GLU A 192 1.75 12.35 -7.79
C GLU A 192 0.35 12.16 -7.20
N ASP A 193 -0.05 10.91 -6.90
CA ASP A 193 -1.32 10.63 -6.20
C ASP A 193 -1.36 11.29 -4.82
N LEU A 194 -0.23 11.26 -4.09
CA LEU A 194 -0.10 11.89 -2.79
C LEU A 194 -0.20 13.42 -2.89
N LYS A 195 0.41 14.03 -3.91
CA LYS A 195 0.25 15.46 -4.17
C LYS A 195 -1.22 15.80 -4.40
N TYR A 196 -1.89 15.06 -5.28
CA TYR A 196 -3.31 15.26 -5.55
C TYR A 196 -4.16 15.15 -4.28
N ALA A 197 -3.97 14.09 -3.50
CA ALA A 197 -4.69 13.90 -2.25
C ALA A 197 -4.39 15.00 -1.21
N SER A 198 -3.14 15.48 -1.16
CA SER A 198 -2.75 16.57 -0.25
C SER A 198 -3.34 17.92 -0.65
N THR A 199 -3.49 18.18 -1.95
CA THR A 199 -4.21 19.36 -2.47
C THR A 199 -5.67 19.31 -2.05
N TRP A 200 -6.35 18.18 -2.30
CA TRP A 200 -7.72 17.97 -1.85
C TRP A 200 -7.88 18.14 -0.33
N TRP A 201 -6.95 17.58 0.46
CA TRP A 201 -6.97 17.71 1.92
C TRP A 201 -6.85 19.18 2.36
N LYS A 202 -5.95 19.94 1.73
CA LYS A 202 -5.80 21.37 2.01
C LYS A 202 -7.06 22.16 1.65
N ASP A 203 -7.61 21.91 0.47
CA ASP A 203 -8.80 22.60 -0.04
C ASP A 203 -10.06 22.29 0.79
N SER A 204 -10.10 21.10 1.42
CA SER A 204 -11.22 20.69 2.27
C SER A 204 -11.30 21.48 3.59
N GLY A 205 -10.23 22.17 4.00
CA GLY A 205 -10.19 22.92 5.27
C GLY A 205 -10.26 22.05 6.53
N LEU A 206 -10.42 20.72 6.42
CA LEU A 206 -10.69 19.83 7.55
C LEU A 206 -9.62 19.90 8.65
N GLY A 207 -8.36 20.08 8.27
CA GLY A 207 -7.24 20.21 9.23
C GLY A 207 -7.23 21.52 10.01
N GLU A 208 -7.86 22.57 9.50
CA GLU A 208 -7.88 23.91 10.11
C GLU A 208 -9.23 24.21 10.80
N GLU A 209 -10.33 23.78 10.19
CA GLU A 209 -11.70 24.08 10.63
C GLU A 209 -12.22 23.12 11.71
N LEU A 210 -11.75 21.86 11.74
CA LEU A 210 -12.15 20.85 12.73
C LEU A 210 -11.06 20.65 13.80
N LYS A 211 -10.73 21.71 14.54
CA LYS A 211 -9.88 21.59 15.73
C LYS A 211 -10.69 20.92 16.85
N PHE A 212 -10.39 19.65 17.13
CA PHE A 212 -11.02 18.91 18.21
C PHE A 212 -10.42 19.36 19.56
N CYS A 213 -11.09 20.32 20.20
CA CYS A 213 -10.83 20.77 21.58
C CYS A 213 -11.08 19.67 22.61
#